data_AF-A0A2V7QBA9-F1
#
_entry.id   AF-A0A2V7QBA9-F1
#
_cell.length_a   1.000
_cell.length_b   1.000
_cell.length_c   1.000
_cell.angle_alpha   90.00
_cell.angle_beta   90.00
_cell.angle_gamma   90.00
#
_symmetry.space_group_name_H-M   'P 1'
#
loop_
_entity.id
_entity.type
_entity.pdbx_description
1 polymer ?
#
loop_
_entity_poly.entity_id
_entity_poly.type
_entity_poly.pdbx_seq_one_letter_code
_entity_poly.pdbx_strand_id
1 'polypeptide(L)' 'MLAPRLARAQGEPPSTAAAVAPDSIVVLGLRRVDRKQVLEQSGFTPGRSLGYRDVQRAIQALYASGQYDDVQ' A
#
# COMPACT_ATOMS: atom_id res chain seq x y z
N MET A 1 10.40 42.33 23.84
CA MET A 1 10.92 40.95 24.00
C MET A 1 10.38 40.11 22.86
N LEU A 2 11.22 39.71 21.91
CA LEU A 2 10.84 38.89 20.76
C LEU A 2 11.11 37.42 21.12
N ALA A 3 10.06 36.63 21.35
CA ALA A 3 10.21 35.19 21.61
C ALA A 3 10.62 34.46 20.33
N PRO A 4 11.58 33.51 20.37
CA PRO A 4 11.98 32.76 19.19
C PRO A 4 10.81 31.87 18.74
N ARG A 5 10.43 31.96 17.46
CA ARG A 5 9.49 31.01 16.86
C ARG A 5 10.21 29.66 16.75
N LEU A 6 9.63 28.62 17.31
CA LEU A 6 10.08 27.24 17.09
C LEU A 6 10.06 26.96 15.58
N ALA A 7 11.24 26.75 14.99
CA ALA A 7 11.36 26.32 13.61
C ALA A 7 10.60 24.99 13.43
N ARG A 8 9.68 24.94 12.47
CA ARG A 8 8.94 23.73 12.07
C ARG A 8 9.87 22.78 11.27
N ALA A 9 11.01 22.43 11.86
CA ALA A 9 11.99 21.50 11.30
C ALA A 9 12.00 20.15 12.02
N GLN A 10 11.05 19.91 12.93
CA GLN A 10 10.73 18.57 13.41
C GLN A 10 9.70 18.00 12.45
N GLY A 11 10.14 17.00 11.67
CA GLY A 11 9.43 16.42 10.54
C GLY A 11 7.94 16.25 10.81
N GLU A 12 7.16 16.58 9.79
CA GLU A 12 5.79 16.12 9.65
C GLU A 12 5.73 14.67 10.15
N PRO A 13 4.86 14.32 11.13
CA PRO A 13 4.66 12.91 11.43
C PRO A 13 4.37 12.23 10.10
N PRO A 14 5.00 11.08 9.77
CA PRO A 14 4.72 10.39 8.53
C PRO A 14 3.20 10.28 8.47
N SER A 15 2.59 10.93 7.48
CA SER A 15 1.13 10.99 7.39
C SER A 15 0.67 9.55 7.47
N THR A 16 0.09 9.15 8.60
CA THR A 16 -0.46 7.82 8.78
C THR A 16 -1.68 7.85 7.89
N ALA A 17 -1.48 7.50 6.62
CA ALA A 17 -2.57 7.34 5.67
C ALA A 17 -3.60 6.48 6.40
N ALA A 18 -4.76 7.09 6.68
CA ALA A 18 -5.82 6.42 7.41
C ALA A 18 -6.14 5.15 6.64
N ALA A 19 -6.36 4.04 7.35
CA ALA A 19 -6.71 2.80 6.68
C ALA A 19 -8.00 3.00 5.89
N VAL A 20 -8.00 2.65 4.61
CA VAL A 20 -9.12 2.84 3.68
C VAL A 20 -9.74 1.50 3.38
N ALA A 21 -11.08 1.42 3.35
CA ALA A 21 -11.79 0.23 2.89
C ALA A 21 -12.31 0.46 1.47
N PRO A 22 -11.53 0.14 0.42
CA PRO A 22 -11.98 0.32 -0.96
C PRO A 22 -13.13 -0.65 -1.27
N ASP A 23 -14.17 -0.18 -1.93
CA ASP A 23 -15.32 -0.99 -2.37
C ASP A 23 -14.94 -1.95 -3.51
N SER A 24 -13.93 -1.60 -4.30
CA SER A 24 -13.51 -2.30 -5.51
C SER A 24 -11.98 -2.33 -5.63
N ILE A 25 -11.43 -3.43 -6.16
CA ILE A 25 -9.98 -3.57 -6.44
C ILE A 25 -9.80 -4.02 -7.88
N VAL A 26 -9.06 -3.24 -8.66
CA VAL A 26 -8.73 -3.53 -10.06
C VAL A 26 -7.26 -3.97 -10.14
N VAL A 27 -6.99 -5.02 -10.92
CA VAL A 27 -5.61 -5.49 -11.20
C VAL A 27 -5.34 -5.29 -12.69
N LEU A 28 -4.26 -4.58 -13.01
CA LEU A 28 -3.86 -4.23 -14.37
C LEU A 28 -2.51 -4.86 -14.72
N GLY A 29 -2.18 -4.93 -16.00
CA GLY A 29 -0.86 -5.38 -16.48
C GLY A 29 -0.63 -6.89 -16.47
N LEU A 30 -1.64 -7.69 -16.09
CA LEU A 30 -1.54 -9.16 -16.11
C LEU A 30 -1.40 -9.69 -17.54
N ARG A 31 -0.43 -10.59 -17.73
CA ARG A 31 -0.24 -11.33 -18.99
C ARG A 31 -0.30 -12.84 -18.82
N ARG A 32 0.21 -13.35 -17.71
CA ARG A 32 0.40 -14.79 -17.45
C ARG A 32 -0.33 -15.29 -16.19
N VAL A 33 -0.58 -14.39 -15.25
CA VAL A 33 -1.18 -14.69 -13.95
C VAL A 33 -2.63 -14.24 -13.93
N ASP A 34 -3.51 -15.02 -13.30
CA ASP A 34 -4.92 -14.67 -13.17
C ASP A 34 -5.15 -13.62 -12.07
N ARG A 35 -6.16 -12.75 -12.24
CA ARG A 35 -6.51 -11.72 -11.26
C ARG A 35 -6.80 -12.29 -9.88
N LYS A 36 -7.52 -13.43 -9.80
CA LYS A 36 -7.86 -14.07 -8.53
C LYS A 36 -6.60 -14.47 -7.77
N GLN A 37 -5.62 -15.01 -8.48
CA GLN A 37 -4.33 -15.40 -7.89
C GLN A 37 -3.58 -14.18 -7.32
N VAL A 38 -3.59 -13.03 -8.01
CA VAL A 38 -2.97 -11.81 -7.50
C VAL A 38 -3.65 -11.33 -6.21
N LEU A 39 -4.98 -11.37 -6.16
CA LEU A 39 -5.74 -10.99 -4.96
C LEU A 39 -5.48 -11.94 -3.78
N GLU A 40 -5.40 -13.25 -4.05
CA GLU A 40 -5.07 -14.26 -3.03
C GLU A 40 -3.65 -14.06 -2.49
N GLN A 41 -2.67 -13.82 -3.35
CA GLN A 41 -1.27 -13.59 -2.96
C GLN A 41 -1.05 -12.28 -2.21
N SER A 42 -1.75 -11.20 -2.62
CA SER A 42 -1.70 -9.91 -1.93
C SER A 42 -2.48 -9.90 -0.61
N GLY A 43 -3.41 -10.83 -0.42
CA GLY A 43 -4.32 -10.85 0.72
C GLY A 43 -5.34 -9.71 0.70
N PHE A 44 -5.51 -9.04 -0.43
CA PHE A 44 -6.47 -7.95 -0.56
C PHE A 44 -7.89 -8.47 -0.75
N THR A 45 -8.84 -7.76 -0.16
CA THR A 45 -10.27 -8.09 -0.28
C THR A 45 -11.04 -6.78 -0.35
N PRO A 46 -11.91 -6.58 -1.35
CA PRO A 46 -12.78 -5.42 -1.40
C PRO A 46 -13.65 -5.32 -0.14
N GLY A 47 -13.89 -4.10 0.33
CA GLY A 47 -14.61 -3.80 1.58
C GLY A 47 -13.79 -4.00 2.85
N ARG A 48 -12.57 -4.55 2.77
CA ARG A 48 -11.67 -4.69 3.92
C ARG A 48 -10.81 -3.44 4.07
N SER A 49 -10.62 -2.99 5.32
CA SER A 49 -9.70 -1.90 5.62
C SER A 49 -8.26 -2.28 5.25
N LEU A 50 -7.61 -1.42 4.49
CA LEU A 50 -6.23 -1.53 4.01
C LEU A 50 -5.43 -0.34 4.51
N GLY A 51 -4.39 -0.62 5.28
CA GLY A 51 -3.39 0.37 5.67
C GLY A 51 -2.11 0.26 4.83
N TYR A 52 -1.24 1.25 4.98
CA TYR A 52 0.08 1.27 4.35
C TYR A 52 0.88 -0.03 4.56
N ARG A 53 0.84 -0.59 5.78
CA ARG A 53 1.56 -1.84 6.10
C ARG A 53 1.02 -3.05 5.34
N ASP A 54 -0.30 -3.09 5.10
CA ASP A 54 -0.92 -4.16 4.34
C ASP A 54 -0.48 -4.09 2.88
N VAL A 55 -0.43 -2.88 2.30
CA VAL A 55 0.07 -2.65 0.94
C VAL A 55 1.53 -3.06 0.80
N GLN A 56 2.39 -2.63 1.72
CA GLN A 56 3.81 -3.00 1.70
C GLN A 56 4.04 -4.51 1.81
N ARG A 57 3.26 -5.20 2.65
CA ARG A 57 3.31 -6.67 2.77
C ARG A 57 2.83 -7.36 1.50
N ALA A 58 1.76 -6.87 0.89
CA ALA A 58 1.24 -7.41 -0.36
C ALA A 58 2.27 -7.30 -1.48
N ILE A 59 2.92 -6.14 -1.63
CA ILE A 59 3.98 -5.93 -2.63
C ILE A 59 5.12 -6.93 -2.42
N GLN A 60 5.59 -7.09 -1.17
CA GLN A 60 6.64 -8.06 -0.83
C GLN A 60 6.23 -9.50 -1.17
N ALA A 61 4.99 -9.90 -0.84
CA ALA A 61 4.48 -11.24 -1.12
C ALA A 61 4.37 -11.52 -2.62
N LEU A 62 3.95 -10.53 -3.41
CA LEU A 62 3.87 -10.64 -4.86
C LEU A 62 5.26 -10.82 -5.46
N TYR A 63 6.24 -9.98 -5.11
CA TYR A 63 7.62 -10.16 -5.59
C TYR A 63 8.24 -11.48 -5.15
N ALA A 64 7.96 -11.95 -3.93
CA ALA A 64 8.47 -13.23 -3.43
C ALA A 64 8.01 -14.43 -4.27
N SER A 65 6.95 -14.30 -5.07
CA SER A 65 6.51 -15.35 -6.00
C SER A 65 7.41 -15.52 -7.24
N GLY A 66 8.24 -14.52 -7.57
CA GLY A 66 9.06 -14.50 -8.78
C GLY A 66 8.30 -14.36 -10.10
N GLN A 67 6.99 -14.07 -10.05
CA GLN A 67 6.13 -13.98 -11.23
C GLN A 67 6.00 -12.56 -11.80
N TYR A 68 6.56 -11.56 -11.13
CA TYR A 68 6.40 -10.15 -11.46
C TYR A 68 7.77 -9.47 -11.54
N ASP A 69 7.99 -8.75 -12.63
CA ASP A 69 9.17 -7.90 -12.81
C ASP A 69 9.01 -6.56 -12.06
N ASP A 70 7.77 -6.05 -11.95
CA ASP A 70 7.42 -4.81 -11.23
C ASP A 70 5.99 -4.87 -10.63
N VAL A 71 5.75 -4.18 -9.50
CA VAL A 71 4.47 -4.03 -8.78
C VAL A 71 4.40 -2.64 -8.14
N GLN A 72 3.26 -1.95 -8.27
CA GLN A 72 3.03 -0.56 -7.81
C GLN A 72 1.70 -0.39 -7.07
#